data_AF-A0AA88AI10-F1
#
_entry.id   AF-A0AA88AI10-F1
#
_cell.length_a   1.000
_cell.length_b   1.000
_cell.length_c   1.000
_cell.angle_alpha   90.00
_cell.angle_beta   90.00
_cell.angle_gamma   90.00
#
_symmetry.space_group_name_H-M   'P 1'
#
loop_
_entity.id
_entity.type
_entity.pdbx_description
1 polymer ?
#
loop_
_entity_poly.entity_id
_entity_poly.type
_entity_poly.pdbx_seq_one_letter_code
_entity_poly.pdbx_strand_id
1 'polypeptide(L)'
;MLTLLYTRLARYLFTGDAIGAMKKYSNDTVHSVMHRAESVYRNFGTNMNIEKKVGSGDAKDVICHTVEKLNADALVMGSHGYGFFKRTLLGSVSDHCAKHVKCPVVIVKNPKQN
;
A
#
# COMPACT_ATOMS: atom_id res chain seq x y z
N MET A 1 12.27 40.28 3.21
CA MET A 1 11.58 39.64 4.35
C MET A 1 10.84 38.36 3.94
N LEU A 2 10.00 38.38 2.90
CA LEU A 2 9.25 37.21 2.40
C LEU A 2 10.14 36.02 1.97
N THR A 3 11.25 36.28 1.28
CA THR A 3 12.21 35.25 0.81
C THR A 3 12.89 34.51 1.97
N LEU A 4 13.19 35.21 3.07
CA LEU A 4 13.86 34.61 4.23
C LEU A 4 12.95 33.62 4.98
N LEU A 5 11.64 33.93 5.02
CA LEU A 5 10.61 33.08 5.60
C LEU A 5 10.40 31.82 4.75
N TYR A 6 10.34 31.98 3.43
CA TYR A 6 10.24 30.85 2.48
C TYR A 6 11.45 29.92 2.59
N THR A 7 12.67 30.46 2.63
CA THR A 7 13.87 29.64 2.79
C THR A 7 13.92 28.92 4.15
N ARG A 8 13.39 29.52 5.23
CA ARG A 8 13.28 28.85 6.54
C ARG A 8 12.23 27.74 6.54
N LEU A 9 11.05 27.95 5.95
CA LEU A 9 10.02 26.92 5.82
C LEU A 9 10.47 25.78 4.90
N ALA A 10 11.06 26.10 3.74
CA ALA A 10 11.68 25.11 2.86
C ALA A 10 12.76 24.32 3.60
N ARG A 11 13.65 24.98 4.36
CA ARG A 11 14.68 24.29 5.15
C ARG A 11 14.10 23.39 6.23
N TYR A 12 12.96 23.74 6.84
CA TYR A 12 12.25 22.90 7.80
C TYR A 12 11.63 21.66 7.12
N LEU A 13 11.06 21.85 5.92
CA LEU A 13 10.54 20.77 5.07
C LEU A 13 11.65 19.84 4.55
N PHE A 14 12.87 20.37 4.37
CA PHE A 14 14.05 19.64 3.89
C PHE A 14 15.05 19.25 5.00
N THR A 15 14.72 19.43 6.27
CA THR A 15 15.60 18.98 7.37
C THR A 15 15.68 17.45 7.35
N GLY A 16 16.89 16.91 7.51
CA GLY A 16 17.12 15.46 7.52
C GLY A 16 16.25 14.71 8.54
N ASP A 17 15.86 15.37 9.63
CA ASP A 17 15.02 14.79 10.68
C ASP A 17 13.57 14.54 10.22
N ALA A 18 12.98 15.45 9.45
CA ALA A 18 11.62 15.29 8.94
C ALA A 18 11.54 14.16 7.90
N ILE A 19 12.53 14.11 7.00
CA ILE A 19 12.66 13.02 6.02
C ILE A 19 12.94 11.69 6.73
N GLY A 20 13.81 11.70 7.75
CA GLY A 20 14.12 10.54 8.58
C GLY A 20 12.90 10.00 9.32
N ALA A 21 12.10 10.89 9.92
CA ALA A 21 10.86 10.53 10.60
C ALA A 21 9.82 9.93 9.65
N MET A 22 9.63 10.52 8.46
CA MET A 22 8.72 9.96 7.44
C MET A 22 9.18 8.59 6.94
N LYS A 23 10.49 8.42 6.69
CA LYS A 23 11.06 7.14 6.27
C LYS A 23 10.88 6.07 7.35
N LYS A 24 11.12 6.42 8.63
CA LYS A 24 10.90 5.53 9.76
C LYS A 24 9.43 5.10 9.85
N TYR A 25 8.50 6.06 9.81
CA TYR A 25 7.07 5.78 9.84
C TYR A 25 6.62 4.86 8.70
N SER A 26 7.11 5.10 7.48
CA SER A 26 6.84 4.25 6.31
C SER A 26 7.34 2.82 6.54
N ASN A 27 8.56 2.65 7.05
CA ASN A 27 9.12 1.33 7.33
C ASN A 27 8.34 0.61 8.43
N ASP A 28 8.01 1.28 9.52
CA ASP A 28 7.24 0.70 10.63
C ASP A 28 5.85 0.23 10.15
N THR A 29 5.22 1.01 9.26
CA THR A 29 3.94 0.63 8.64
C THR A 29 4.09 -0.61 7.76
N VAL A 30 5.12 -0.67 6.91
CA VAL A 30 5.42 -1.85 6.08
C VAL A 30 5.66 -3.09 6.95
N HIS A 31 6.49 -2.97 7.99
CA HIS A 31 6.78 -4.07 8.93
C HIS A 31 5.50 -4.56 9.62
N SER A 32 4.66 -3.65 10.12
CA SER A 32 3.41 -3.99 10.78
C SER A 32 2.45 -4.75 9.84
N VAL A 33 2.26 -4.26 8.61
CA VAL A 33 1.38 -4.90 7.63
C VAL A 33 1.90 -6.28 7.24
N MET A 34 3.20 -6.39 6.95
CA MET A 34 3.82 -7.67 6.56
C MET A 34 3.78 -8.70 7.69
N HIS A 35 4.02 -8.27 8.93
CA HIS A 35 3.94 -9.15 10.09
C HIS A 35 2.51 -9.69 10.31
N ARG A 36 1.49 -8.85 10.10
CA ARG A 36 0.09 -9.29 10.18
C ARG A 36 -0.26 -10.27 9.07
N ALA A 37 0.18 -10.02 7.83
CA ALA A 37 -0.01 -10.96 6.73
C ALA A 37 0.67 -12.32 7.01
N GLU A 38 1.88 -12.30 7.56
CA GLU A 38 2.61 -13.50 7.98
C GLU A 38 1.90 -14.31 9.04
N SER A 39 1.30 -13.63 10.01
CA SER A 39 0.49 -14.30 11.04
C SER A 39 -0.73 -15.02 10.45
N VAL A 40 -1.28 -14.54 9.32
CA VAL A 40 -2.43 -15.17 8.66
C VAL A 40 -2.00 -16.44 7.95
N TYR A 41 -1.02 -16.38 7.05
CA TYR A 41 -0.67 -17.54 6.23
C TYR A 41 0.05 -18.65 7.00
N ARG A 42 0.75 -18.33 8.11
CA ARG A 42 1.41 -19.34 8.96
C ARG A 42 0.43 -20.33 9.60
N ASN A 43 -0.83 -19.95 9.74
CA ASN A 43 -1.87 -20.82 10.31
C ASN A 43 -2.45 -21.79 9.27
N PHE A 44 -2.18 -21.59 7.98
CA PHE A 44 -2.59 -22.52 6.93
C PHE A 44 -1.46 -23.52 6.72
N GLY A 45 -1.63 -24.73 7.27
CA GLY A 45 -0.65 -25.83 7.24
C GLY A 45 -0.38 -26.42 5.85
N THR A 46 -0.08 -25.58 4.88
CA THR A 46 0.10 -25.94 3.47
C THR A 46 1.48 -25.54 2.99
N ASN A 47 2.03 -26.34 2.07
CA ASN A 47 3.36 -26.14 1.47
C ASN A 47 3.30 -25.08 0.35
N MET A 48 2.85 -23.87 0.68
CA MET A 48 2.78 -22.75 -0.27
C MET A 48 4.13 -22.02 -0.35
N ASN A 49 4.62 -21.77 -1.57
CA ASN A 49 5.75 -20.87 -1.79
C ASN A 49 5.26 -19.42 -1.62
N ILE A 50 5.80 -18.71 -0.63
CA ILE A 50 5.36 -17.35 -0.29
C ILE A 50 6.51 -16.39 -0.54
N GLU A 51 6.31 -15.46 -1.48
CA GLU A 51 7.22 -14.36 -1.73
C GLU A 51 6.63 -13.04 -1.21
N LYS A 52 7.37 -12.34 -0.35
CA LYS A 52 7.01 -11.01 0.16
C LYS A 52 7.72 -9.94 -0.68
N LYS A 53 6.97 -8.98 -1.22
CA LYS A 53 7.53 -7.84 -1.98
C LYS A 53 7.03 -6.50 -1.43
N VAL A 54 7.90 -5.51 -1.41
CA VAL A 54 7.60 -4.12 -1.05
C VAL A 54 7.98 -3.23 -2.23
N GLY A 55 7.07 -2.36 -2.64
CA GLY A 55 7.30 -1.37 -3.70
C GLY A 55 7.12 0.06 -3.20
N SER A 56 7.67 1.02 -3.95
CA SER A 56 7.57 2.46 -3.66
C SER A 56 7.16 3.21 -4.93
N GLY A 57 6.27 4.18 -4.81
CA GLY A 57 5.67 4.92 -5.93
C GLY A 57 4.15 5.05 -5.77
N ASP A 58 3.46 5.40 -6.85
CA ASP A 58 1.99 5.32 -6.91
C ASP A 58 1.59 3.84 -6.85
N ALA A 59 0.80 3.47 -5.83
CA ALA A 59 0.42 2.09 -5.55
C ALA A 59 -0.25 1.42 -6.75
N LYS A 60 -1.06 2.15 -7.53
CA LYS A 60 -1.79 1.57 -8.66
C LYS A 60 -0.84 1.12 -9.78
N ASP A 61 0.20 1.91 -10.04
CA ASP A 61 1.19 1.66 -11.09
C ASP A 61 2.13 0.54 -10.65
N VAL A 62 2.59 0.59 -9.40
CA VAL A 62 3.45 -0.43 -8.80
C VAL A 62 2.77 -1.80 -8.81
N ILE A 63 1.48 -1.87 -8.44
CA ILE A 63 0.73 -3.13 -8.44
C ILE A 63 0.54 -3.65 -9.87
N CYS A 64 0.10 -2.80 -10.81
CA CYS A 64 -0.10 -3.24 -12.20
C CYS A 64 1.20 -3.75 -12.83
N HIS A 65 2.31 -3.03 -12.63
CA HIS A 65 3.63 -3.45 -13.11
C HIS A 65 4.08 -4.77 -12.46
N THR A 66 3.84 -4.95 -11.16
CA THR A 66 4.21 -6.18 -10.45
C THR A 66 3.42 -7.38 -10.97
N VAL A 67 2.12 -7.22 -11.21
CA VAL A 67 1.26 -8.26 -11.80
C VAL A 67 1.76 -8.68 -13.18
N GLU A 68 2.10 -7.71 -14.03
CA GLU A 68 2.65 -7.99 -15.36
C GLU A 68 4.02 -8.68 -15.28
N LYS A 69 4.92 -8.18 -14.43
CA LYS A 69 6.26 -8.75 -14.24
C LYS A 69 6.21 -10.19 -13.73
N LEU A 70 5.24 -10.51 -12.87
CA LEU A 70 5.06 -11.85 -12.32
C LEU A 70 4.24 -12.78 -13.22
N ASN A 71 3.64 -12.26 -14.29
CA ASN A 71 2.63 -12.97 -15.09
C ASN A 71 1.56 -13.62 -14.19
N ALA A 72 1.06 -12.87 -13.21
CA ALA A 72 0.18 -13.43 -12.19
C ALA A 72 -1.16 -13.89 -12.79
N ASP A 73 -1.60 -15.10 -12.43
CA ASP A 73 -2.86 -15.69 -12.92
C ASP A 73 -4.11 -15.01 -12.31
N ALA A 74 -3.97 -14.37 -11.15
CA ALA A 74 -5.03 -13.61 -10.49
C ALA A 74 -4.45 -12.56 -9.53
N LEU A 75 -5.19 -11.48 -9.34
CA LEU A 75 -4.89 -10.43 -8.36
C LEU A 75 -5.98 -10.37 -7.29
N VAL A 76 -5.62 -10.58 -6.03
CA VAL A 76 -6.55 -10.43 -4.89
C VAL A 76 -6.24 -9.14 -4.15
N MET A 77 -7.26 -8.31 -3.97
CA MET A 77 -7.15 -7.02 -3.29
C MET A 77 -8.25 -6.84 -2.25
N GLY A 78 -7.92 -6.15 -1.16
CA GLY A 78 -8.92 -5.70 -0.21
C GLY A 78 -9.77 -4.54 -0.74
N SER A 79 -10.95 -4.39 -0.15
CA SER A 79 -11.84 -3.26 -0.31
C SER A 79 -12.13 -2.71 1.10
N HIS A 80 -11.38 -1.69 1.50
CA HIS A 80 -11.57 -0.79 2.66
C HIS A 80 -11.74 -1.41 4.06
N GLY A 81 -10.96 -0.90 5.01
CA GLY A 81 -11.27 -1.02 6.44
C GLY A 81 -10.13 -0.67 7.39
N TYR A 82 -9.81 0.63 7.58
CA TYR A 82 -9.16 1.16 8.81
C TYR A 82 -9.59 2.62 9.04
N GLY A 83 -10.71 2.82 9.72
CA GLY A 83 -10.98 3.95 10.62
C GLY A 83 -11.20 5.38 10.07
N PHE A 84 -10.50 5.87 9.04
CA PHE A 84 -10.35 7.34 8.88
C PHE A 84 -10.67 7.97 7.52
N PHE A 85 -10.93 7.22 6.44
CA PHE A 85 -11.25 7.80 5.12
C PHE A 85 -12.71 7.59 4.74
N LYS A 86 -13.60 8.29 5.44
CA LYS A 86 -15.05 8.11 5.43
C LYS A 86 -15.80 8.74 4.23
N ARG A 87 -15.18 8.96 3.06
CA ARG A 87 -15.90 9.69 1.99
C ARG A 87 -15.96 9.16 0.56
N THR A 88 -15.06 8.33 0.04
CA THR A 88 -15.22 7.73 -1.31
C THR A 88 -13.98 6.93 -1.66
N LEU A 89 -13.90 5.60 -1.54
CA LEU A 89 -12.66 4.93 -1.97
C LEU A 89 -12.74 3.49 -2.49
N LEU A 90 -13.91 2.84 -2.66
CA LEU A 90 -13.95 1.66 -3.56
C LEU A 90 -13.37 1.99 -4.95
N GLY A 91 -13.32 3.27 -5.33
CA GLY A 91 -12.50 3.82 -6.39
C GLY A 91 -11.25 4.57 -5.87
N SER A 92 -10.06 4.03 -6.17
CA SER A 92 -8.82 4.78 -6.42
C SER A 92 -7.71 3.82 -6.89
N VAL A 93 -7.40 2.76 -6.10
CA VAL A 93 -6.36 1.76 -6.46
C VAL A 93 -6.96 0.44 -6.96
N SER A 94 -7.88 -0.18 -6.22
CA SER A 94 -8.49 -1.46 -6.62
C SER A 94 -9.30 -1.33 -7.92
N ASP A 95 -10.04 -0.23 -8.09
CA ASP A 95 -10.74 0.09 -9.34
C ASP A 95 -9.77 0.34 -10.51
N HIS A 96 -8.65 1.03 -10.25
CA HIS A 96 -7.63 1.20 -11.28
C HIS A 96 -7.05 -0.15 -11.70
N CYS A 97 -6.64 -0.99 -10.75
CA CYS A 97 -6.08 -2.30 -11.07
C CYS A 97 -7.10 -3.15 -11.85
N ALA A 98 -8.36 -3.21 -11.40
CA ALA A 98 -9.44 -3.95 -12.07
C ALA A 98 -9.66 -3.54 -13.54
N LYS A 99 -9.31 -2.31 -13.92
CA LYS A 99 -9.42 -1.81 -15.29
C LYS A 99 -8.18 -2.01 -16.15
N HIS A 100 -7.00 -2.20 -15.54
CA HIS A 100 -5.72 -2.12 -16.27
C HIS A 100 -4.89 -3.42 -16.21
N VAL A 101 -5.10 -4.30 -15.23
CA VAL A 101 -4.37 -5.58 -15.21
C VAL A 101 -4.99 -6.59 -16.18
N LYS A 102 -4.15 -7.47 -16.72
CA LYS A 102 -4.55 -8.50 -17.71
C LYS A 102 -5.18 -9.75 -17.08
N CYS A 103 -5.10 -9.92 -15.77
CA CYS A 103 -5.62 -11.09 -15.06
C CYS A 103 -6.90 -10.78 -14.26
N PRO A 104 -7.70 -11.80 -13.90
CA PRO A 104 -8.86 -11.62 -13.03
C PRO A 104 -8.52 -10.92 -11.71
N VAL A 105 -9.34 -9.94 -11.33
CA VAL A 105 -9.20 -9.20 -10.07
C VAL A 105 -10.31 -9.56 -9.09
N VAL A 106 -9.94 -10.05 -7.91
CA VAL A 106 -10.86 -10.37 -6.82
C VAL A 106 -10.78 -9.27 -5.77
N ILE A 107 -11.88 -8.54 -5.59
CA ILE A 107 -11.99 -7.47 -4.58
C ILE A 107 -12.75 -8.00 -3.36
N VAL A 108 -12.02 -8.21 -2.26
CA VAL A 108 -12.57 -8.73 -1.00
C VAL A 108 -13.06 -7.58 -0.14
N LYS A 109 -14.38 -7.50 0.07
CA LYS A 109 -15.02 -6.51 0.96
C LYS A 109 -14.91 -6.96 2.41
N ASN A 110 -14.74 -6.02 3.33
CA ASN A 110 -14.82 -6.33 4.77
C ASN A 110 -16.25 -6.84 5.08
N PRO A 111 -16.41 -7.98 5.81
CA PRO A 111 -17.71 -8.42 6.27
C PRO A 111 -18.43 -7.31 7.04
N LYS A 112 -19.75 -7.17 6.82
CA LYS A 112 -20.57 -6.25 7.61
C LYS A 112 -20.50 -6.68 9.07
N GLN A 113 -20.11 -5.76 9.96
CA GLN A 113 -20.30 -5.96 11.39
C GLN A 113 -21.79 -5.75 11.65
N ASN A 114 -22.52 -6.84 11.90
CA ASN A 114 -23.88 -6.81 12.46
C ASN A 114 -23.76 -6.78 13.98
#